data_AF-A0A952YUL1-F1
#
_entry.id   AF-A0A952YUL1-F1
#
_cell.length_a   1.000
_cell.length_b   1.000
_cell.length_c   1.000
_cell.angle_alpha   90.00
_cell.angle_beta   90.00
_cell.angle_gamma   90.00
#
_symmetry.space_group_name_H-M   'P 1'
#
loop_
_entity.id
_entity.type
_entity.pdbx_description
1 polymer ?
#
loop_
_entity_poly.entity_id
_entity_poly.type
_entity_poly.pdbx_seq_one_letter_code
_entity_poly.pdbx_strand_id
1 'polypeptide(L)'
;MNPDSIDLQAILDGSRTALARAATLLENDRPGAQALHASLASHCGRAHVVGITGAPGAGKSTLINALLAELVRQGRRTAVLAVDPSSPVTGGALLGDRVRMGDAGEHDSVFIRSVSSRGHLGGLSRTAGRIIDLFDAAGFDLVIVETVGTGQSEVEIARFADTKVVVCPPGLGDEVQAIKGGVLEIADLLVVNKGDLPSAARTAHELQTSPGLRRRDGGRVPVLRTVATTGEGVAALVEQIDAHARAAGRGRRLGGAASDATPAAAAAPQASDDELLQRVRAWRAAGKGVALATVVRTWGSSPRAEGSHLAVEEGGGFIGSVSGGCVEGAVISEAMGVIADGKPKLLDFGVSDEQAWEVGLACGGKVQVYVERVG
;
A
#
# COMPACT_ATOMS: atom_id res chain seq x y z
N MET A 1 24.66 -27.26 -7.67
CA MET A 1 24.01 -25.95 -7.48
C MET A 1 22.55 -26.18 -7.21
N ASN A 2 22.00 -25.59 -6.16
CA ASN A 2 20.59 -25.75 -5.83
C ASN A 2 19.78 -24.94 -6.88
N PRO A 3 18.90 -25.56 -7.69
CA PRO A 3 18.13 -24.84 -8.73
C PRO A 3 17.21 -23.74 -8.17
N ASP A 4 16.97 -23.75 -6.85
CA ASP A 4 16.22 -22.74 -6.11
C ASP A 4 17.08 -21.61 -5.53
N SER A 5 18.42 -21.67 -5.67
CA SER A 5 19.28 -20.57 -5.22
C SER A 5 19.16 -19.39 -6.18
N ILE A 6 18.68 -18.26 -5.66
CA ILE A 6 18.62 -17.00 -6.41
C ILE A 6 20.00 -16.37 -6.40
N ASP A 7 20.57 -16.18 -7.58
CA ASP A 7 21.87 -15.53 -7.75
C ASP A 7 21.73 -14.00 -7.65
N LEU A 8 22.35 -13.43 -6.62
CA LEU A 8 22.37 -11.99 -6.39
C LEU A 8 23.08 -11.26 -7.53
N GLN A 9 24.18 -11.79 -8.07
CA GLN A 9 24.91 -11.11 -9.13
C GLN A 9 24.05 -10.99 -10.39
N ALA A 10 23.34 -12.06 -10.75
CA ALA A 10 22.39 -12.02 -11.87
C ALA A 10 21.26 -10.99 -11.68
N ILE A 11 20.83 -10.72 -10.44
CA ILE A 11 19.87 -9.64 -10.14
C ILE A 11 20.51 -8.27 -10.40
N LEU A 12 21.71 -8.04 -9.85
CA LEU A 12 22.43 -6.77 -9.98
C LEU A 12 22.78 -6.46 -11.44
N ASP A 13 23.06 -7.50 -12.24
CA ASP A 13 23.30 -7.41 -13.68
C ASP A 13 22.00 -7.20 -14.49
N GLY A 14 20.83 -7.22 -13.84
CA GLY A 14 19.55 -6.94 -14.46
C GLY A 14 18.91 -8.10 -15.23
N SER A 15 19.28 -9.35 -14.94
CA SER A 15 18.70 -10.53 -15.59
C SER A 15 17.18 -10.60 -15.38
N ARG A 16 16.39 -10.51 -16.46
CA ARG A 16 14.92 -10.54 -16.39
C ARG A 16 14.40 -11.80 -15.69
N THR A 17 15.03 -12.95 -15.93
CA THR A 17 14.66 -14.23 -15.29
C THR A 17 14.99 -14.23 -13.80
N ALA A 18 16.16 -13.71 -13.41
CA ALA A 18 16.54 -13.61 -12.00
C ALA A 18 15.60 -12.66 -11.26
N LEU A 19 15.27 -11.51 -11.85
CA LEU A 19 14.32 -10.53 -11.32
C LEU A 19 12.92 -11.14 -11.14
N ALA A 20 12.41 -11.87 -12.13
CA ALA A 20 11.11 -12.52 -12.03
C ALA A 20 11.04 -13.57 -10.92
N ARG A 21 12.11 -14.37 -10.75
CA ARG A 21 12.23 -15.36 -9.68
C ARG A 21 12.36 -14.70 -8.31
N ALA A 22 13.20 -13.67 -8.20
CA ALA A 22 13.38 -12.89 -6.98
C ALA A 22 12.08 -12.22 -6.54
N ALA A 23 11.37 -11.55 -7.46
CA ALA A 23 10.06 -10.96 -7.18
C ALA A 23 9.07 -12.02 -6.69
N THR A 24 9.05 -13.21 -7.29
CA THR A 24 8.17 -14.32 -6.88
C THR A 24 8.55 -14.87 -5.50
N LEU A 25 9.84 -14.96 -5.17
CA LEU A 25 10.34 -15.39 -3.86
C LEU A 25 9.92 -14.39 -2.77
N LEU A 26 10.15 -13.10 -3.02
CA LEU A 26 9.82 -12.00 -2.11
C LEU A 26 8.31 -11.85 -1.91
N GLU A 27 7.53 -11.99 -2.98
CA GLU A 27 6.07 -11.94 -2.94
C GLU A 27 5.50 -13.06 -2.09
N ASN A 28 5.98 -14.29 -2.24
CA ASN A 28 5.42 -15.44 -1.52
C ASN A 28 6.06 -15.67 -0.14
N ASP A 29 6.93 -14.76 0.31
CA ASP A 29 7.69 -14.87 1.57
C ASP A 29 8.32 -16.26 1.76
N ARG A 30 8.85 -16.82 0.67
CA ARG A 30 9.43 -18.16 0.64
C ARG A 30 10.74 -18.21 1.46
N PRO A 31 11.17 -19.39 1.94
CA PRO A 31 12.47 -19.53 2.60
C PRO A 31 13.60 -18.89 1.79
N GLY A 32 14.38 -18.02 2.44
CA GLY A 32 15.44 -17.23 1.79
C GLY A 32 15.02 -15.82 1.34
N ALA A 33 13.73 -15.48 1.32
CA ALA A 33 13.26 -14.13 0.93
C ALA A 33 13.86 -13.02 1.81
N GLN A 34 13.92 -13.23 3.13
CA GLN A 34 14.51 -12.25 4.05
C GLN A 34 16.02 -12.08 3.85
N ALA A 35 16.75 -13.19 3.64
CA ALA A 35 18.19 -13.15 3.38
C ALA A 35 18.51 -12.45 2.05
N LEU A 36 17.71 -12.71 1.02
CA LEU A 36 17.79 -11.99 -0.25
C LEU A 36 17.49 -10.51 -0.07
N HIS A 37 16.40 -10.14 0.61
CA HIS A 37 16.07 -8.73 0.82
C HIS A 37 17.17 -7.99 1.59
N ALA A 38 17.74 -8.61 2.62
CA ALA A 38 18.86 -8.04 3.36
C ALA A 38 20.10 -7.81 2.48
N SER A 39 20.40 -8.68 1.51
CA SER A 39 21.55 -8.51 0.61
C SER A 39 21.33 -7.43 -0.46
N LEU A 40 20.08 -7.07 -0.75
CA LEU A 40 19.74 -5.97 -1.65
C LEU A 40 19.95 -4.59 -1.01
N ALA A 41 19.91 -4.49 0.32
CA ALA A 41 19.92 -3.22 1.04
C ALA A 41 21.12 -2.32 0.71
N SER A 42 22.33 -2.88 0.54
CA SER A 42 23.54 -2.11 0.19
C SER A 42 23.56 -1.60 -1.25
N HIS A 43 22.58 -1.99 -2.08
CA HIS A 43 22.48 -1.63 -3.50
C HIS A 43 21.32 -0.67 -3.79
N CYS A 44 20.52 -0.31 -2.78
CA CYS A 44 19.35 0.54 -2.92
C CYS A 44 19.66 2.04 -2.74
N GLY A 45 18.67 2.90 -3.02
CA GLY A 45 18.70 4.34 -2.78
C GLY A 45 18.94 5.19 -4.02
N ARG A 46 18.86 4.59 -5.22
CA ARG A 46 19.16 5.28 -6.49
C ARG A 46 17.90 5.51 -7.32
N ALA A 47 17.01 4.53 -7.34
CA ALA A 47 15.78 4.58 -8.11
C ALA A 47 14.85 5.67 -7.56
N HIS A 48 14.23 6.41 -8.48
CA HIS A 48 13.13 7.32 -8.13
C HIS A 48 11.82 6.55 -8.12
N VAL A 49 11.12 6.52 -6.98
CA VAL A 49 9.85 5.80 -6.87
C VAL A 49 8.69 6.76 -7.13
N VAL A 50 7.89 6.47 -8.16
CA VAL A 50 6.74 7.28 -8.57
C VAL A 50 5.46 6.47 -8.36
N GLY A 51 4.61 6.92 -7.45
CA GLY A 51 3.29 6.31 -7.23
C GLY A 51 2.26 6.98 -8.12
N ILE A 52 1.46 6.19 -8.84
CA ILE A 52 0.42 6.68 -9.74
C ILE A 52 -0.93 6.11 -9.30
N THR A 53 -1.85 7.00 -8.92
CA THR A 53 -3.21 6.66 -8.50
C THR A 53 -4.26 7.55 -9.16
N GLY A 54 -5.54 7.29 -8.88
CA GLY A 54 -6.66 8.00 -9.48
C GLY A 54 -7.87 7.10 -9.68
N ALA A 55 -9.03 7.74 -9.88
CA ALA A 55 -10.31 7.05 -10.03
C ALA A 55 -10.28 5.99 -11.17
N PRO A 56 -11.07 4.90 -11.06
CA PRO A 56 -11.31 4.00 -12.18
C PRO A 56 -11.75 4.78 -13.43
N GLY A 57 -11.26 4.40 -14.62
CA GLY A 57 -11.62 5.08 -15.87
C GLY A 57 -10.88 6.40 -16.16
N ALA A 58 -10.03 6.91 -15.23
CA ALA A 58 -9.19 8.09 -15.48
C ALA A 58 -8.11 7.88 -16.56
N GLY A 59 -7.88 6.63 -16.98
CA GLY A 59 -6.89 6.27 -18.00
C GLY A 59 -5.47 6.11 -17.47
N LYS A 60 -5.31 5.68 -16.20
CA LYS A 60 -4.00 5.46 -15.55
C LYS A 60 -3.09 4.53 -16.33
N SER A 61 -3.55 3.30 -16.62
CA SER A 61 -2.72 2.31 -17.31
C SER A 61 -2.34 2.76 -18.73
N THR A 62 -3.23 3.49 -19.42
CA THR A 62 -2.92 4.12 -20.72
C THR A 62 -1.87 5.23 -20.56
N LEU A 63 -1.96 6.05 -19.52
CA LEU A 63 -0.98 7.09 -19.22
C LEU A 63 0.38 6.51 -18.82
N ILE A 64 0.39 5.42 -18.05
CA ILE A 64 1.61 4.68 -17.68
C ILE A 64 2.26 4.13 -18.93
N ASN A 65 1.51 3.54 -19.86
CA ASN A 65 2.07 3.09 -21.13
C ASN A 65 2.71 4.24 -21.92
N ALA A 66 2.02 5.39 -22.03
CA ALA A 66 2.58 6.55 -22.71
C ALA A 66 3.84 7.09 -22.01
N LEU A 67 3.87 7.08 -20.67
CA LEU A 67 5.05 7.41 -19.88
C LEU A 67 6.20 6.45 -20.14
N LEU A 68 5.93 5.14 -20.20
CA LEU A 68 6.95 4.13 -20.52
C LEU A 68 7.55 4.38 -21.90
N ALA A 69 6.74 4.64 -22.92
CA ALA A 69 7.21 4.97 -24.26
C ALA A 69 8.15 6.18 -24.27
N GLU A 70 7.79 7.25 -23.55
CA GLU A 70 8.63 8.45 -23.42
C GLU A 70 9.92 8.18 -22.63
N LEU A 71 9.87 7.41 -21.54
CA LEU A 71 11.03 7.04 -20.73
C LEU A 71 12.01 6.13 -21.51
N VAL A 72 11.48 5.20 -22.31
CA VAL A 72 12.26 4.37 -23.24
C VAL A 72 12.96 5.25 -24.28
N ARG A 73 12.25 6.23 -24.86
CA ARG A 73 12.84 7.19 -25.80
C ARG A 73 13.99 8.00 -25.19
N GLN A 74 13.93 8.25 -23.88
CA GLN A 74 14.99 8.90 -23.11
C GLN A 74 16.11 7.94 -22.66
N GLY A 75 16.05 6.65 -23.02
CA GLY A 75 17.05 5.65 -22.66
C GLY A 75 17.01 5.21 -21.19
N ARG A 76 15.90 5.46 -20.47
CA ARG A 76 15.76 5.15 -19.05
C ARG A 76 15.36 3.69 -18.83
N ARG A 77 15.90 3.08 -17.78
CA ARG A 77 15.45 1.78 -17.27
C ARG A 77 14.30 1.99 -16.30
N THR A 78 13.13 1.45 -16.61
CA THR A 78 11.90 1.68 -15.82
C THR A 78 11.28 0.36 -15.39
N ALA A 79 11.01 0.20 -14.09
CA ALA A 79 10.21 -0.91 -13.59
C ALA A 79 8.79 -0.43 -13.27
N VAL A 80 7.79 -1.29 -13.46
CA VAL A 80 6.40 -1.06 -13.06
C VAL A 80 5.98 -2.15 -12.10
N LEU A 81 5.52 -1.74 -10.92
CA LEU A 81 4.86 -2.58 -9.94
C LEU A 81 3.36 -2.23 -9.94
N ALA A 82 2.56 -3.07 -10.59
CA ALA A 82 1.11 -2.95 -10.56
C ALA A 82 0.56 -3.68 -9.33
N VAL A 83 -0.24 -2.98 -8.54
CA VAL A 83 -0.80 -3.47 -7.29
C VAL A 83 -2.32 -3.61 -7.45
N ASP A 84 -2.77 -4.85 -7.61
CA ASP A 84 -4.18 -5.19 -7.88
C ASP A 84 -4.88 -5.82 -6.67
N PRO A 85 -6.22 -5.68 -6.53
CA PRO A 85 -6.96 -6.55 -5.63
C PRO A 85 -6.81 -8.00 -6.09
N SER A 86 -6.82 -8.93 -5.14
CA SER A 86 -6.83 -10.36 -5.46
C SER A 86 -8.06 -10.73 -6.28
N SER A 87 -7.83 -11.51 -7.34
CA SER A 87 -8.88 -12.21 -8.08
C SER A 87 -9.68 -13.12 -7.12
N PRO A 88 -11.02 -13.01 -7.08
CA PRO A 88 -11.86 -13.88 -6.27
C PRO A 88 -11.76 -15.37 -6.66
N VAL A 89 -11.32 -15.65 -7.88
CA VAL A 89 -11.31 -17.00 -8.48
C VAL A 89 -9.94 -17.67 -8.36
N THR A 90 -8.86 -16.89 -8.49
CA THR A 90 -7.49 -17.44 -8.60
C THR A 90 -6.55 -16.96 -7.49
N GLY A 91 -6.95 -16.01 -6.64
CA GLY A 91 -6.11 -15.43 -5.58
C GLY A 91 -4.95 -14.54 -6.05
N GLY A 92 -4.53 -14.67 -7.31
CA GLY A 92 -3.53 -13.83 -7.96
C GLY A 92 -4.06 -12.45 -8.38
N ALA A 93 -3.17 -11.58 -8.86
CA ALA A 93 -3.57 -10.30 -9.45
C ALA A 93 -4.45 -10.58 -10.68
N LEU A 94 -5.47 -9.74 -10.91
CA LEU A 94 -6.19 -9.74 -12.18
C LEU A 94 -5.15 -9.41 -13.26
N LEU A 95 -4.65 -10.44 -13.95
CA LEU A 95 -3.59 -10.47 -14.96
C LEU A 95 -3.84 -9.61 -16.23
N GLY A 96 -4.54 -8.48 -16.09
CA GLY A 96 -4.96 -7.59 -17.17
C GLY A 96 -3.90 -6.57 -17.59
N ASP A 97 -2.85 -6.35 -16.80
CA ASP A 97 -2.00 -5.16 -16.99
C ASP A 97 -0.87 -5.35 -18.02
N ARG A 98 -0.29 -6.55 -18.15
CA ARG A 98 0.69 -6.82 -19.23
C ARG A 98 0.07 -6.75 -20.64
N VAL A 99 -1.20 -7.16 -20.79
CA VAL A 99 -1.91 -7.14 -22.09
C VAL A 99 -2.28 -5.70 -22.49
N ARG A 100 -2.26 -4.73 -21.55
CA ARG A 100 -2.66 -3.33 -21.77
C ARG A 100 -1.50 -2.37 -22.05
N MET A 101 -0.24 -2.78 -21.85
CA MET A 101 0.92 -1.89 -21.92
C MET A 101 1.66 -1.87 -23.27
N GLY A 102 1.13 -2.50 -24.32
CA GLY A 102 1.63 -2.37 -25.70
C GLY A 102 3.13 -2.58 -25.88
N ASP A 103 3.69 -2.08 -27.00
CA ASP A 103 5.08 -2.31 -27.41
C ASP A 103 6.12 -1.76 -26.40
N ALA A 104 5.80 -0.66 -25.71
CA ALA A 104 6.72 -0.06 -24.73
C ALA A 104 6.91 -0.94 -23.48
N GLY A 105 5.90 -1.73 -23.10
CA GLY A 105 5.99 -2.70 -22.01
C GLY A 105 6.89 -3.90 -22.31
N GLU A 106 7.17 -4.16 -23.58
CA GLU A 106 8.02 -5.27 -24.04
C GLU A 106 9.49 -4.88 -24.21
N HIS A 107 9.82 -3.59 -24.16
CA HIS A 107 11.18 -3.09 -24.33
C HIS A 107 12.14 -3.64 -23.25
N ASP A 108 13.39 -3.90 -23.62
CA ASP A 108 14.38 -4.52 -22.73
C ASP A 108 14.70 -3.68 -21.48
N SER A 109 14.59 -2.35 -21.59
CA SER A 109 14.75 -1.42 -20.47
C SER A 109 13.54 -1.35 -19.54
N VAL A 110 12.43 -2.02 -19.87
CA VAL A 110 11.18 -2.00 -19.09
C VAL A 110 10.93 -3.36 -18.45
N PHE A 111 10.59 -3.37 -17.15
CA PHE A 111 10.19 -4.58 -16.44
C PHE A 111 8.87 -4.38 -15.69
N ILE A 112 7.87 -5.18 -16.01
CA ILE A 112 6.53 -5.09 -15.40
C ILE A 112 6.27 -6.29 -14.51
N ARG A 113 5.85 -6.05 -13.27
CA ARG A 113 5.37 -7.05 -12.32
C ARG A 113 4.03 -6.61 -11.73
N SER A 114 3.04 -7.50 -11.77
CA SER A 114 1.81 -7.34 -11.01
C SER A 114 1.89 -8.16 -9.71
N VAL A 115 1.33 -7.62 -8.63
CA VAL A 115 1.18 -8.29 -7.33
C VAL A 115 -0.24 -8.09 -6.82
N SER A 116 -0.77 -9.08 -6.09
CA SER A 116 -2.10 -8.97 -5.49
C SER A 116 -2.09 -8.56 -4.01
N SER A 117 -3.11 -7.80 -3.61
CA SER A 117 -3.32 -7.35 -2.23
C SER A 117 -3.60 -8.49 -1.23
N ARG A 118 -3.96 -9.68 -1.73
CA ARG A 118 -4.24 -10.91 -0.95
C ARG A 118 -5.14 -10.72 0.27
N GLY A 119 -5.99 -9.69 0.29
CA GLY A 119 -6.91 -9.42 1.40
C GLY A 119 -6.23 -8.98 2.71
N HIS A 120 -4.93 -8.64 2.70
CA HIS A 120 -4.19 -8.23 3.89
C HIS A 120 -4.02 -6.71 3.93
N LEU A 121 -4.67 -6.04 4.88
CA LEU A 121 -4.35 -4.65 5.25
C LEU A 121 -2.91 -4.61 5.79
N GLY A 122 -1.95 -4.19 4.96
CA GLY A 122 -0.53 -3.99 5.33
C GLY A 122 0.48 -5.02 4.83
N GLY A 123 0.07 -6.24 4.46
CA GLY A 123 0.96 -7.26 3.88
C GLY A 123 1.44 -6.90 2.47
N LEU A 124 0.57 -6.25 1.70
CA LEU A 124 0.86 -5.70 0.38
C LEU A 124 1.94 -4.62 0.44
N SER A 125 1.87 -3.75 1.44
CA SER A 125 2.84 -2.69 1.67
C SER A 125 4.26 -3.23 1.90
N ARG A 126 4.41 -4.30 2.70
CA ARG A 126 5.73 -4.94 2.92
C ARG A 126 6.26 -5.61 1.65
N THR A 127 5.42 -6.35 0.95
CA THR A 127 5.79 -7.01 -0.31
C THR A 127 6.18 -6.00 -1.39
N ALA A 128 5.40 -4.93 -1.54
CA ALA A 128 5.67 -3.86 -2.48
C ALA A 128 7.02 -3.20 -2.18
N GLY A 129 7.29 -2.85 -0.92
CA GLY A 129 8.59 -2.29 -0.52
C GLY A 129 9.77 -3.18 -0.89
N ARG A 130 9.70 -4.49 -0.60
CA ARG A 130 10.75 -5.46 -0.95
C ARG A 130 10.98 -5.59 -2.45
N ILE A 131 9.92 -5.55 -3.26
CA ILE A 131 10.01 -5.62 -4.71
C ILE A 131 10.53 -4.30 -5.31
N ILE A 132 10.17 -3.15 -4.73
CA ILE A 132 10.74 -1.85 -5.10
C ILE A 132 12.25 -1.85 -4.82
N ASP A 133 12.69 -2.35 -3.68
CA ASP A 133 14.13 -2.47 -3.35
C ASP A 133 14.86 -3.44 -4.30
N LEU A 134 14.21 -4.51 -4.73
CA LEU A 134 14.73 -5.39 -5.78
C LEU A 134 14.98 -4.63 -7.10
N PHE A 135 14.04 -3.79 -7.53
CA PHE A 135 14.22 -2.99 -8.75
C PHE A 135 15.27 -1.89 -8.57
N ASP A 136 15.33 -1.25 -7.40
CA ASP A 136 16.36 -0.26 -7.08
C ASP A 136 17.77 -0.87 -7.14
N ALA A 137 17.96 -2.02 -6.46
CA ALA A 137 19.21 -2.77 -6.47
C ALA A 137 19.63 -3.27 -7.86
N ALA A 138 18.67 -3.60 -8.73
CA ALA A 138 18.91 -4.03 -10.11
C ALA A 138 19.25 -2.86 -11.08
N GLY A 139 19.34 -1.64 -10.57
CA GLY A 139 19.75 -0.47 -11.33
C GLY A 139 18.68 0.08 -12.27
N PHE A 140 17.40 0.00 -11.89
CA PHE A 140 16.34 0.77 -12.54
C PHE A 140 16.42 2.24 -12.13
N ASP A 141 16.29 3.16 -13.09
CA ASP A 141 16.33 4.60 -12.83
C ASP A 141 15.05 5.08 -12.15
N LEU A 142 13.93 4.45 -12.51
CA LEU A 142 12.59 4.81 -12.08
C LEU A 142 11.76 3.55 -11.80
N VAL A 143 11.02 3.56 -10.70
CA VAL A 143 10.05 2.51 -10.34
C VAL A 143 8.67 3.16 -10.26
N ILE A 144 7.79 2.81 -11.19
CA ILE A 144 6.37 3.20 -11.17
C ILE A 144 5.62 2.21 -10.29
N VAL A 145 4.85 2.70 -9.33
CA VAL A 145 3.92 1.90 -8.53
C VAL A 145 2.50 2.32 -8.89
N GLU A 146 1.76 1.45 -9.57
CA GLU A 146 0.35 1.66 -9.89
C GLU A 146 -0.53 0.99 -8.85
N THR A 147 -1.57 1.68 -8.38
CA THR A 147 -2.61 1.06 -7.56
C THR A 147 -3.99 1.18 -8.18
N VAL A 148 -4.90 0.29 -7.76
CA VAL A 148 -6.29 0.31 -8.21
C VAL A 148 -7.14 1.28 -7.37
N GLY A 149 -8.12 1.92 -8.02
CA GLY A 149 -8.91 3.01 -7.46
C GLY A 149 -10.06 2.60 -6.54
N THR A 150 -9.84 1.69 -5.57
CA THR A 150 -10.88 1.20 -4.64
C THR A 150 -10.80 1.82 -3.23
N GLY A 151 -10.10 2.95 -3.06
CA GLY A 151 -10.08 3.74 -1.82
C GLY A 151 -9.17 3.22 -0.69
N GLN A 152 -8.67 1.98 -0.76
CA GLN A 152 -7.71 1.42 0.20
C GLN A 152 -6.24 1.67 -0.20
N SER A 153 -6.00 2.09 -1.44
CA SER A 153 -4.66 2.10 -2.04
C SER A 153 -3.90 3.43 -1.93
N GLU A 154 -4.58 4.50 -1.52
CA GLU A 154 -4.00 5.85 -1.40
C GLU A 154 -2.97 5.93 -0.27
N VAL A 155 -3.29 5.29 0.86
CA VAL A 155 -2.40 5.17 2.02
C VAL A 155 -1.13 4.38 1.67
N GLU A 156 -1.21 3.45 0.71
CA GLU A 156 -0.08 2.62 0.30
C GLU A 156 0.89 3.38 -0.60
N ILE A 157 0.40 4.07 -1.64
CA ILE A 157 1.25 4.92 -2.49
C ILE A 157 1.94 6.01 -1.65
N ALA A 158 1.25 6.58 -0.67
CA ALA A 158 1.81 7.60 0.19
C ALA A 158 3.04 7.13 0.98
N ARG A 159 3.19 5.82 1.24
CA ARG A 159 4.30 5.24 2.00
C ARG A 159 5.54 4.96 1.15
N PHE A 160 5.37 4.55 -0.11
CA PHE A 160 6.49 4.06 -0.93
C PHE A 160 7.00 5.06 -1.96
N ALA A 161 6.17 6.00 -2.39
CA ALA A 161 6.50 6.91 -3.47
C ALA A 161 7.25 8.15 -2.98
N ASP A 162 8.37 8.45 -3.65
CA ASP A 162 9.06 9.73 -3.54
C ASP A 162 8.23 10.85 -4.21
N THR A 163 7.57 10.54 -5.34
CA THR A 163 6.64 11.44 -6.04
C THR A 163 5.29 10.77 -6.24
N LYS A 164 4.21 11.43 -5.81
CA LYS A 164 2.83 10.93 -5.91
C LYS A 164 2.09 11.69 -7.01
N VAL A 165 1.68 10.96 -8.05
CA VAL A 165 0.91 11.48 -9.18
C VAL A 165 -0.53 11.00 -9.04
N VAL A 166 -1.47 11.94 -9.01
CA VAL A 166 -2.90 11.64 -9.00
C VAL A 166 -3.50 11.99 -10.36
N VAL A 167 -4.07 10.99 -11.01
CA VAL A 167 -4.69 11.09 -12.33
C VAL A 167 -6.19 11.31 -12.18
N CYS A 168 -6.67 12.41 -12.75
CA CYS A 168 -8.05 12.85 -12.74
C CYS A 168 -8.64 12.75 -14.16
N PRO A 169 -9.88 12.22 -14.32
CA PRO A 169 -10.60 12.39 -15.57
C PRO A 169 -11.10 13.84 -15.73
N PRO A 170 -11.44 14.27 -16.95
CA PRO A 170 -12.12 15.54 -17.18
C PRO A 170 -13.56 15.49 -16.71
N GLY A 171 -14.10 16.64 -16.28
CA GLY A 171 -15.52 16.79 -15.98
C GLY A 171 -15.92 16.29 -14.60
N LEU A 172 -14.99 16.29 -13.64
CA LEU A 172 -15.25 15.83 -12.27
C LEU A 172 -16.41 16.57 -11.58
N GLY A 173 -16.70 17.83 -11.91
CA GLY A 173 -17.84 18.55 -11.31
C GLY A 173 -17.84 18.47 -9.77
N ASP A 174 -18.98 18.09 -9.18
CA ASP A 174 -19.10 17.88 -7.72
C ASP A 174 -18.33 16.63 -7.24
N GLU A 175 -17.96 15.69 -8.12
CA GLU A 175 -17.12 14.53 -7.78
C GLU A 175 -15.68 14.93 -7.44
N VAL A 176 -15.24 16.16 -7.77
CA VAL A 176 -14.00 16.72 -7.21
C VAL A 176 -14.05 16.65 -5.67
N GLN A 177 -15.21 16.89 -5.06
CA GLN A 177 -15.39 16.82 -3.60
C GLN A 177 -15.33 15.37 -3.08
N ALA A 178 -15.77 14.39 -3.87
CA ALA A 178 -15.67 12.97 -3.51
C ALA A 178 -14.20 12.48 -3.55
N ILE A 179 -13.40 12.93 -4.52
CA ILE A 179 -11.96 12.62 -4.62
C ILE A 179 -11.15 13.43 -3.60
N LYS A 180 -11.64 14.59 -3.15
CA LYS A 180 -11.01 15.43 -2.11
C LYS A 180 -10.92 14.76 -0.74
N GLY A 181 -11.68 13.71 -0.45
CA GLY A 181 -11.68 13.00 0.84
C GLY A 181 -10.42 12.18 1.18
N GLY A 182 -9.24 12.55 0.65
CA GLY A 182 -7.95 11.91 0.95
C GLY A 182 -6.99 11.80 -0.23
N VAL A 183 -7.48 11.52 -1.44
CA VAL A 183 -6.63 11.22 -2.61
C VAL A 183 -5.86 12.45 -3.10
N LEU A 184 -6.54 13.60 -3.17
CA LEU A 184 -5.96 14.82 -3.73
C LEU A 184 -4.95 15.46 -2.78
N GLU A 185 -5.11 15.24 -1.47
CA GLU A 185 -4.25 15.80 -0.44
C GLU A 185 -2.85 15.16 -0.42
N ILE A 186 -2.74 13.91 -0.90
CA ILE A 186 -1.45 13.24 -1.02
C ILE A 186 -0.70 13.61 -2.31
N ALA A 187 -1.31 14.34 -3.25
CA ALA A 187 -0.72 14.57 -4.57
C ALA A 187 0.50 15.50 -4.50
N ASP A 188 1.64 15.03 -5.00
CA ASP A 188 2.79 15.88 -5.33
C ASP A 188 2.61 16.50 -6.72
N LEU A 189 1.90 15.80 -7.62
CA LEU A 189 1.52 16.22 -8.96
C LEU A 189 0.09 15.77 -9.28
N LEU A 190 -0.65 16.61 -9.99
CA LEU A 190 -1.98 16.31 -10.51
C LEU A 190 -1.95 16.25 -12.04
N VAL A 191 -2.65 15.27 -12.60
CA VAL A 191 -2.75 15.08 -14.05
C VAL A 191 -4.20 14.95 -14.46
N VAL A 192 -4.71 15.91 -15.21
CA VAL A 192 -5.99 15.79 -15.91
C VAL A 192 -5.73 15.08 -17.24
N ASN A 193 -5.97 13.78 -17.27
CA ASN A 193 -5.81 12.96 -18.47
C ASN A 193 -7.07 13.05 -19.36
N LYS A 194 -6.99 12.58 -20.61
CA LYS A 194 -8.02 12.81 -21.65
C LYS A 194 -8.23 14.31 -21.92
N GLY A 195 -7.12 15.03 -22.03
CA GLY A 195 -7.05 16.48 -22.25
C GLY A 195 -7.78 16.99 -23.48
N ASP A 196 -8.08 16.09 -24.42
CA ASP A 196 -8.85 16.28 -25.64
C ASP A 196 -10.36 16.44 -25.39
N LEU A 197 -10.87 16.05 -24.21
CA LEU A 197 -12.29 16.20 -23.89
C LEU A 197 -12.64 17.65 -23.50
N PRO A 198 -13.85 18.16 -23.86
CA PRO A 198 -14.23 19.56 -23.66
C PRO A 198 -14.08 20.08 -22.22
N SER A 199 -14.28 19.23 -21.21
CA SER A 199 -14.22 19.62 -19.80
C SER A 199 -12.80 19.63 -19.22
N ALA A 200 -11.77 19.23 -19.96
CA ALA A 200 -10.42 19.04 -19.42
C ALA A 200 -9.77 20.36 -18.98
N ALA A 201 -9.88 21.41 -19.81
CA ALA A 201 -9.35 22.73 -19.50
C ALA A 201 -10.01 23.32 -18.24
N ARG A 202 -11.33 23.18 -18.12
CA ARG A 202 -12.09 23.62 -16.94
C ARG A 202 -11.64 22.88 -15.68
N THR A 203 -11.58 21.55 -15.75
CA THR A 203 -11.18 20.69 -14.62
C THR A 203 -9.77 21.03 -14.14
N ALA A 204 -8.82 21.24 -15.06
CA ALA A 204 -7.47 21.63 -14.70
C ALA A 204 -7.43 22.99 -13.98
N HIS A 205 -8.21 23.97 -14.45
CA HIS A 205 -8.31 25.28 -13.81
C HIS A 205 -8.93 25.21 -12.40
N GLU A 206 -9.98 24.41 -12.22
CA GLU A 206 -10.61 24.18 -10.91
C GLU A 206 -9.63 23.54 -9.92
N LEU A 207 -8.85 22.55 -10.35
CA LEU A 207 -7.81 21.94 -9.51
C LEU A 207 -6.68 22.92 -9.17
N GLN A 208 -6.23 23.73 -10.14
CA GLN A 208 -5.18 24.73 -9.92
C GLN A 208 -5.59 25.80 -8.90
N THR A 209 -6.88 26.14 -8.86
CA THR A 209 -7.43 27.20 -8.01
C THR A 209 -7.96 26.69 -6.66
N SER A 210 -8.07 25.37 -6.49
CA SER A 210 -8.56 24.72 -5.28
C SER A 210 -7.72 25.07 -4.02
N PRO A 211 -8.33 25.64 -2.96
CA PRO A 211 -7.60 26.09 -1.77
C PRO A 211 -6.89 24.98 -0.98
N GLY A 212 -7.39 23.74 -1.05
CA GLY A 212 -6.86 22.58 -0.34
C GLY A 212 -5.64 21.91 -1.00
N LEU A 213 -5.27 22.33 -2.21
CA LEU A 213 -4.16 21.73 -2.97
C LEU A 213 -2.86 22.54 -2.80
N ARG A 214 -2.44 22.69 -1.55
CA ARG A 214 -1.17 23.33 -1.18
C ARG A 214 -0.16 22.30 -0.73
N ARG A 215 1.05 22.40 -1.26
CA ARG A 215 2.20 21.64 -0.82
C ARG A 215 2.61 22.09 0.58
N ARG A 216 3.26 21.19 1.34
CA ARG A 216 3.77 21.48 2.69
C ARG A 216 4.76 22.65 2.74
N ASP A 217 5.45 22.93 1.65
CA ASP A 217 6.38 24.06 1.50
C ASP A 217 5.68 25.40 1.13
N GLY A 218 4.33 25.41 1.10
CA GLY A 218 3.53 26.58 0.74
C GLY A 218 3.31 26.76 -0.76
N GLY A 219 3.96 25.96 -1.62
CA GLY A 219 3.74 25.94 -3.06
C GLY A 219 2.37 25.36 -3.45
N ARG A 220 1.92 25.59 -4.69
CA ARG A 220 0.75 24.89 -5.24
C ARG A 220 1.17 23.56 -5.85
N VAL A 221 0.30 22.54 -5.75
CA VAL A 221 0.51 21.27 -6.47
C VAL A 221 0.41 21.54 -7.98
N PRO A 222 1.44 21.21 -8.78
CA PRO A 222 1.37 21.37 -10.24
C PRO A 222 0.24 20.53 -10.83
N VAL A 223 -0.54 21.14 -11.73
CA VAL A 223 -1.62 20.47 -12.46
C VAL A 223 -1.27 20.46 -13.95
N LEU A 224 -1.07 19.27 -14.50
CA LEU A 224 -0.79 19.05 -15.91
C LEU A 224 -2.02 18.51 -16.64
N ARG A 225 -2.05 18.69 -17.96
CA ARG A 225 -3.01 18.03 -18.84
C ARG A 225 -2.26 17.06 -19.75
N THR A 226 -2.83 15.88 -19.96
CA THR A 226 -2.27 14.89 -20.88
C THR A 226 -3.34 14.27 -21.76
N VAL A 227 -2.95 13.82 -22.95
CA VAL A 227 -3.74 12.92 -23.78
C VAL A 227 -2.92 11.64 -23.96
N ALA A 228 -3.15 10.67 -23.07
CA ALA A 228 -2.34 9.45 -23.02
C ALA A 228 -2.32 8.66 -24.34
N THR A 229 -3.39 8.74 -25.14
CA THR A 229 -3.49 8.03 -26.44
C THR A 229 -2.63 8.65 -27.53
N THR A 230 -2.34 9.95 -27.47
CA THR A 230 -1.49 10.64 -28.46
C THR A 230 -0.09 10.96 -27.92
N GLY A 231 0.12 10.84 -26.60
CA GLY A 231 1.35 11.23 -25.93
C GLY A 231 1.43 12.72 -25.60
N GLU A 232 0.41 13.52 -25.93
CA GLU A 232 0.42 14.96 -25.63
C GLU A 232 0.54 15.21 -24.12
N GLY A 233 1.45 16.10 -23.74
CA GLY A 233 1.72 16.48 -22.35
C GLY A 233 2.51 15.44 -21.54
N VAL A 234 2.81 14.26 -22.09
CA VAL A 234 3.54 13.19 -21.37
C VAL A 234 5.00 13.57 -21.11
N ALA A 235 5.68 14.17 -22.08
CA ALA A 235 7.05 14.66 -21.88
C ALA A 235 7.13 15.70 -20.76
N ALA A 236 6.18 16.66 -20.74
CA ALA A 236 6.08 17.65 -19.67
C ALA A 236 5.79 17.00 -18.29
N LEU A 237 5.03 15.91 -18.26
CA LEU A 237 4.81 15.14 -17.03
C LEU A 237 6.11 14.48 -16.54
N VAL A 238 6.91 13.88 -17.44
CA VAL A 238 8.23 13.33 -17.08
C VAL A 238 9.15 14.42 -16.52
N GLU A 239 9.20 15.59 -17.17
CA GLU A 239 9.99 16.73 -16.69
C GLU A 239 9.57 17.20 -15.30
N GLN A 240 8.26 17.24 -15.00
CA GLN A 240 7.76 17.60 -13.68
C GLN A 240 8.07 16.54 -12.63
N ILE A 241 8.00 15.25 -12.99
CA ILE A 241 8.42 14.14 -12.11
C ILE A 241 9.91 14.29 -11.75
N ASP A 242 10.77 14.57 -12.73
CA ASP A 242 12.20 14.75 -12.52
C ASP A 242 12.53 16.06 -11.77
N ALA A 243 11.76 17.13 -11.99
CA ALA A 243 11.87 18.36 -11.22
C ALA A 243 11.52 18.12 -9.74
N HIS A 244 10.43 17.39 -9.47
CA HIS A 244 10.08 16.99 -8.12
C HIS A 244 11.16 16.12 -7.48
N ALA A 245 11.72 15.15 -8.22
CA ALA A 245 12.81 14.29 -7.76
C ALA A 245 14.05 15.09 -7.35
N ARG A 246 14.40 16.15 -8.11
CA ARG A 246 15.54 17.03 -7.79
C ARG A 246 15.28 17.90 -6.56
N ALA A 247 14.05 18.38 -6.38
CA ALA A 247 13.68 19.22 -5.25
C ALA A 247 13.50 18.43 -3.95
N ALA A 248 12.88 17.25 -4.03
CA ALA A 248 12.58 16.41 -2.89
C ALA A 248 13.73 15.41 -2.59
N GLY A 249 14.55 15.03 -3.57
CA GLY A 249 15.48 13.92 -3.43
C GLY A 249 14.81 12.56 -3.67
N ARG A 250 15.65 11.53 -3.85
CA ARG A 250 15.23 10.14 -4.12
C ARG A 250 15.49 9.25 -2.91
N GLY A 251 14.81 8.11 -2.84
CA GLY A 251 15.05 7.12 -1.80
C GLY A 251 14.63 7.59 -0.40
N ARG A 252 13.68 8.53 -0.30
CA ARG A 252 13.18 9.01 1.00
C ARG A 252 12.60 7.88 1.84
N ARG A 253 12.00 6.89 1.16
CA ARG A 253 11.48 5.66 1.79
C ARG A 253 12.56 4.89 2.57
N LEU A 254 13.83 5.01 2.18
CA LEU A 254 14.96 4.36 2.85
C LEU A 254 15.57 5.24 3.95
N GLY A 255 15.46 6.56 3.85
CA GLY A 255 15.87 7.49 4.90
C GLY A 255 15.01 7.37 6.16
N GLY A 256 13.73 7.02 5.98
CA GLY A 256 12.86 6.59 7.09
C GLY A 256 13.39 5.32 7.79
N ALA A 257 14.07 4.42 7.08
CA ALA A 257 14.62 3.18 7.66
C ALA A 257 15.90 3.38 8.50
N ALA A 258 16.55 4.55 8.44
CA ALA A 258 17.69 4.87 9.32
C ALA A 258 17.25 5.53 10.65
N SER A 259 16.11 6.22 10.68
CA SER A 259 15.41 6.56 11.94
C SER A 259 14.48 5.46 12.42
N ASP A 260 14.06 4.57 11.52
CA ASP A 260 13.35 3.32 11.78
C ASP A 260 14.29 2.12 11.60
N ALA A 261 15.52 2.23 12.11
CA ALA A 261 16.22 1.06 12.62
C ALA A 261 15.45 0.56 13.86
N THR A 262 14.23 0.11 13.62
CA THR A 262 13.45 -0.62 14.59
C THR A 262 14.19 -1.94 14.75
N PRO A 263 14.72 -2.25 15.95
CA PRO A 263 15.31 -3.56 16.20
C PRO A 263 14.25 -4.60 15.86
N ALA A 264 14.59 -5.51 14.95
CA ALA A 264 13.92 -6.78 14.68
C ALA A 264 12.44 -6.81 15.13
N ALA A 265 11.56 -6.08 14.42
CA ALA A 265 10.11 -5.99 14.64
C ALA A 265 9.62 -6.63 15.95
N ALA A 266 9.98 -5.99 17.07
CA ALA A 266 9.17 -6.03 18.26
C ALA A 266 7.77 -5.56 17.85
N ALA A 267 6.74 -6.26 18.35
CA ALA A 267 5.34 -5.93 18.14
C ALA A 267 5.10 -4.41 18.30
N ALA A 268 4.16 -3.86 17.53
CA ALA A 268 3.66 -2.49 17.68
C ALA A 268 3.57 -2.12 19.18
N PRO A 269 4.00 -0.90 19.58
CA PRO A 269 4.13 -0.53 20.97
C PRO A 269 2.86 -0.91 21.73
N GLN A 270 3.04 -1.79 22.71
CA GLN A 270 1.97 -2.22 23.60
C GLN A 270 1.49 -0.98 24.34
N ALA A 271 0.17 -0.72 24.34
CA ALA A 271 -0.38 0.02 25.45
C ALA A 271 -0.07 -0.82 26.69
N SER A 272 0.64 -0.25 27.66
CA SER A 272 0.82 -0.93 28.94
C SER A 272 -0.54 -1.24 29.55
N ASP A 273 -0.65 -2.28 30.37
CA ASP A 273 -1.89 -2.59 31.07
C ASP A 273 -2.40 -1.37 31.86
N ASP A 274 -1.48 -0.53 32.36
CA ASP A 274 -1.79 0.74 33.01
C ASP A 274 -2.46 1.76 32.06
N GLU A 275 -1.96 1.93 30.84
CA GLU A 275 -2.55 2.84 29.84
C GLU A 275 -3.93 2.34 29.37
N LEU A 276 -4.07 1.02 29.19
CA LEU A 276 -5.34 0.41 28.84
C LEU A 276 -6.36 0.63 29.96
N LEU A 277 -5.99 0.34 31.21
CA LEU A 277 -6.86 0.54 32.37
C LEU A 277 -7.21 2.02 32.58
N GLN A 278 -6.26 2.94 32.40
CA GLN A 278 -6.52 4.38 32.46
C GLN A 278 -7.53 4.80 31.38
N ARG A 279 -7.39 4.30 30.16
CA ARG A 279 -8.31 4.62 29.06
C ARG A 279 -9.71 4.06 29.30
N VAL A 280 -9.80 2.81 29.77
CA VAL A 280 -11.08 2.18 30.16
C VAL A 280 -11.76 3.00 31.26
N ARG A 281 -11.02 3.41 32.30
CA ARG A 281 -11.56 4.28 33.36
C ARG A 281 -12.06 5.61 32.82
N ALA A 282 -11.33 6.24 31.90
CA ALA A 282 -11.73 7.51 31.30
C ALA A 282 -13.02 7.38 30.48
N TRP A 283 -13.16 6.35 29.65
CA TRP A 283 -14.39 6.10 28.89
C TRP A 283 -15.59 5.83 29.80
N ARG A 284 -15.39 5.05 30.86
CA ARG A 284 -16.43 4.80 31.84
C ARG A 284 -16.84 6.05 32.63
N ALA A 285 -15.88 6.87 33.04
CA ALA A 285 -16.17 8.15 33.69
C ALA A 285 -16.96 9.10 32.77
N ALA A 286 -16.79 8.97 31.46
CA ALA A 286 -17.57 9.68 30.45
C ALA A 286 -18.95 9.04 30.14
N GLY A 287 -19.34 7.99 30.86
CA GLY A 287 -20.64 7.31 30.71
C GLY A 287 -20.73 6.38 29.50
N LYS A 288 -19.62 6.07 28.83
CA LYS A 288 -19.61 5.20 27.65
C LYS A 288 -19.69 3.73 28.04
N GLY A 289 -20.40 2.93 27.24
CA GLY A 289 -20.27 1.49 27.25
C GLY A 289 -18.86 1.05 26.82
N VAL A 290 -18.27 0.11 27.57
CA VAL A 290 -16.92 -0.42 27.30
C VAL A 290 -16.94 -1.95 27.38
N ALA A 291 -16.24 -2.61 26.46
CA ALA A 291 -15.94 -4.03 26.53
C ALA A 291 -14.44 -4.28 26.51
N LEU A 292 -14.03 -5.36 27.16
CA LEU A 292 -12.67 -5.85 27.19
C LEU A 292 -12.62 -7.20 26.47
N ALA A 293 -11.74 -7.29 25.49
CA ALA A 293 -11.40 -8.53 24.80
C ALA A 293 -10.03 -9.01 25.27
N THR A 294 -9.95 -10.27 25.70
CA THR A 294 -8.76 -10.89 26.28
C THR A 294 -8.41 -12.15 25.51
N VAL A 295 -7.17 -12.28 25.06
CA VAL A 295 -6.67 -13.54 24.51
C VAL A 295 -6.60 -14.57 25.62
N VAL A 296 -7.46 -15.59 25.57
CA VAL A 296 -7.53 -16.63 26.60
C VAL A 296 -6.76 -17.88 26.23
N ARG A 297 -6.62 -18.18 24.93
CA ARG A 297 -5.82 -19.32 24.44
C ARG A 297 -5.20 -19.04 23.08
N THR A 298 -4.02 -19.59 22.85
CA THR A 298 -3.34 -19.58 21.55
C THR A 298 -2.85 -20.97 21.16
N TRP A 299 -2.86 -21.28 19.86
CA TRP A 299 -2.27 -22.50 19.31
C TRP A 299 -1.37 -22.15 18.12
N GLY A 300 -0.18 -22.75 18.03
CA GLY A 300 0.78 -22.45 16.96
C GLY A 300 1.41 -21.06 17.11
N SER A 301 1.85 -20.47 15.99
CA SER A 301 2.47 -19.15 15.99
C SER A 301 1.41 -18.06 16.13
N SER A 302 1.28 -17.47 17.32
CA SER A 302 0.40 -16.33 17.58
C SER A 302 1.20 -15.02 17.68
N PRO A 303 0.78 -13.95 17.01
CA PRO A 303 1.40 -12.62 17.11
C PRO A 303 1.19 -11.93 18.48
N ARG A 304 0.29 -12.45 19.33
CA ARG A 304 0.04 -11.95 20.70
C ARG A 304 -0.05 -13.10 21.70
N ALA A 305 0.46 -12.87 22.91
CA ALA A 305 0.43 -13.85 23.99
C ALA A 305 -0.95 -13.90 24.66
N GLU A 306 -1.25 -15.03 25.30
CA GLU A 306 -2.36 -15.14 26.24
C GLU A 306 -2.26 -14.05 27.31
N GLY A 307 -3.40 -13.46 27.68
CA GLY A 307 -3.48 -12.25 28.51
C GLY A 307 -3.37 -10.94 27.74
N SER A 308 -3.15 -10.94 26.42
CA SER A 308 -3.21 -9.70 25.65
C SER A 308 -4.63 -9.13 25.61
N HIS A 309 -4.74 -7.82 25.79
CA HIS A 309 -6.03 -7.13 25.92
C HIS A 309 -6.29 -6.15 24.76
N LEU A 310 -7.57 -6.00 24.42
CA LEU A 310 -8.12 -4.97 23.55
C LEU A 310 -9.37 -4.40 24.22
N ALA A 311 -9.36 -3.12 24.55
CA ALA A 311 -10.53 -2.42 25.09
C ALA A 311 -11.22 -1.63 23.97
N VAL A 312 -12.55 -1.72 23.92
CA VAL A 312 -13.39 -1.10 22.89
C VAL A 312 -14.49 -0.31 23.59
N GLU A 313 -14.78 0.90 23.11
CA GLU A 313 -15.91 1.71 23.56
C GLU A 313 -17.05 1.74 22.54
N GLU A 314 -18.26 2.09 22.98
CA GLU A 314 -19.50 2.04 22.19
C GLU A 314 -19.48 2.80 20.86
N GLY A 315 -18.63 3.83 20.71
CA GLY A 315 -18.40 4.58 19.47
C GLY A 315 -17.37 3.95 18.51
N GLY A 316 -16.85 2.76 18.82
CA GLY A 316 -15.88 2.04 17.99
C GLY A 316 -14.41 2.43 18.22
N GLY A 317 -14.13 3.37 19.14
CA GLY A 317 -12.77 3.65 19.59
C GLY A 317 -12.18 2.46 20.35
N PHE A 318 -10.89 2.19 20.17
CA PHE A 318 -10.23 1.06 20.83
C PHE A 318 -8.77 1.35 21.22
N ILE A 319 -8.25 0.55 22.15
CA ILE A 319 -6.85 0.56 22.59
C ILE A 319 -6.41 -0.87 22.91
N GLY A 320 -5.15 -1.21 22.64
CA GLY A 320 -4.63 -2.57 22.80
C GLY A 320 -4.76 -3.39 21.52
N SER A 321 -4.51 -4.70 21.62
CA SER A 321 -4.46 -5.61 20.48
C SER A 321 -4.48 -7.06 20.94
N VAL A 322 -5.26 -7.89 20.24
CA VAL A 322 -5.39 -9.34 20.50
C VAL A 322 -4.68 -10.20 19.45
N SER A 323 -4.32 -9.64 18.28
CA SER A 323 -3.59 -10.38 17.24
C SER A 323 -2.58 -9.57 16.43
N GLY A 324 -2.30 -8.33 16.83
CA GLY A 324 -1.38 -7.45 16.10
C GLY A 324 -1.96 -6.88 14.80
N GLY A 325 -3.28 -6.91 14.60
CA GLY A 325 -3.99 -6.28 13.48
C GLY A 325 -4.77 -7.24 12.56
N CYS A 326 -4.76 -8.55 12.81
CA CYS A 326 -5.37 -9.54 11.93
C CYS A 326 -6.88 -9.76 12.19
N VAL A 327 -7.30 -9.82 13.47
CA VAL A 327 -8.68 -10.13 13.88
C VAL A 327 -9.35 -8.99 14.65
N GLU A 328 -8.65 -7.88 14.86
CA GLU A 328 -9.13 -6.72 15.64
C GLU A 328 -10.46 -6.19 15.13
N GLY A 329 -10.66 -6.08 13.81
CA GLY A 329 -11.93 -5.62 13.24
C GLY A 329 -13.12 -6.50 13.62
N ALA A 330 -12.95 -7.83 13.57
CA ALA A 330 -13.98 -8.78 13.97
C ALA A 330 -14.25 -8.71 15.48
N VAL A 331 -13.19 -8.63 16.29
CA VAL A 331 -13.31 -8.53 17.75
C VAL A 331 -13.97 -7.22 18.17
N ILE A 332 -13.67 -6.09 17.51
CA ILE A 332 -14.33 -4.80 17.75
C ILE A 332 -15.82 -4.88 17.43
N SER A 333 -16.18 -5.49 16.30
CA SER A 333 -17.58 -5.70 15.92
C SER A 333 -18.35 -6.50 16.98
N GLU A 334 -17.77 -7.60 17.46
CA GLU A 334 -18.38 -8.42 18.50
C GLU A 334 -18.44 -7.70 19.86
N ALA A 335 -17.42 -6.93 20.21
CA ALA A 335 -17.35 -6.16 21.44
C ALA A 335 -18.46 -5.09 21.52
N MET A 336 -18.78 -4.42 20.40
CA MET A 336 -19.93 -3.50 20.35
C MET A 336 -21.26 -4.22 20.62
N GLY A 337 -21.41 -5.45 20.13
CA GLY A 337 -22.56 -6.31 20.45
C GLY A 337 -22.65 -6.63 21.95
N VAL A 338 -21.53 -7.03 22.56
CA VAL A 338 -21.42 -7.33 24.01
C VAL A 338 -21.71 -6.09 24.86
N ILE A 339 -21.32 -4.89 24.41
CA ILE A 339 -21.66 -3.63 25.09
C ILE A 339 -23.18 -3.44 25.11
N ALA A 340 -23.84 -3.66 23.98
CA ALA A 340 -25.27 -3.44 23.80
C ALA A 340 -26.14 -4.45 24.57
N ASP A 341 -25.84 -5.74 24.50
CA ASP A 341 -26.67 -6.80 25.09
C ASP A 341 -26.19 -7.28 26.48
N GLY A 342 -24.96 -6.91 26.88
CA GLY A 342 -24.34 -7.27 28.15
C GLY A 342 -23.92 -8.74 28.27
N LYS A 343 -24.00 -9.53 27.19
CA LYS A 343 -23.69 -10.97 27.21
C LYS A 343 -22.25 -11.22 26.78
N PRO A 344 -21.38 -11.80 27.62
CA PRO A 344 -20.02 -12.10 27.22
C PRO A 344 -19.98 -13.18 26.13
N LYS A 345 -18.96 -13.11 25.26
CA LYS A 345 -18.76 -14.04 24.14
C LYS A 345 -17.35 -14.63 24.16
N LEU A 346 -17.25 -15.88 23.74
CA LEU A 346 -15.97 -16.53 23.46
C LEU A 346 -15.86 -16.67 21.94
N LEU A 347 -14.81 -16.08 21.36
CA LEU A 347 -14.58 -16.02 19.93
C LEU A 347 -13.40 -16.92 19.57
N ASP A 348 -13.59 -17.78 18.59
CA ASP A 348 -12.55 -18.67 18.08
C ASP A 348 -12.09 -18.20 16.70
N PHE A 349 -10.78 -17.95 16.57
CA PHE A 349 -10.16 -17.49 15.35
C PHE A 349 -9.10 -18.48 14.89
N GLY A 350 -9.15 -18.90 13.62
CA GLY A 350 -8.15 -19.78 12.99
C GLY A 350 -8.75 -20.92 12.17
N VAL A 351 -7.91 -21.62 11.39
CA VAL A 351 -8.37 -22.57 10.36
C VAL A 351 -8.80 -23.90 10.99
N SER A 352 -10.10 -24.23 10.93
CA SER A 352 -10.60 -25.61 10.93
C SER A 352 -11.04 -25.97 9.51
N ASP A 353 -10.72 -27.18 9.07
CA ASP A 353 -10.86 -27.67 7.68
C ASP A 353 -12.29 -27.78 7.13
N GLU A 354 -13.30 -27.22 7.80
CA GLU A 354 -14.68 -27.20 7.30
C GLU A 354 -15.37 -25.82 7.29
N GLN A 355 -14.71 -24.73 7.73
CA GLN A 355 -15.27 -23.37 7.69
C GLN A 355 -14.22 -22.28 7.41
N ALA A 356 -13.42 -22.47 6.35
CA ALA A 356 -12.30 -21.59 5.98
C ALA A 356 -12.67 -20.21 5.41
N TRP A 357 -13.75 -19.55 5.87
CA TRP A 357 -14.24 -18.31 5.25
C TRP A 357 -14.55 -17.12 6.16
N GLU A 358 -14.20 -17.11 7.46
CA GLU A 358 -14.52 -15.92 8.27
C GLU A 358 -13.43 -15.19 9.04
N VAL A 359 -12.25 -15.73 9.40
CA VAL A 359 -11.29 -14.85 10.11
C VAL A 359 -9.82 -15.24 9.87
N GLY A 360 -9.09 -14.29 9.28
CA GLY A 360 -7.71 -14.44 8.85
C GLY A 360 -6.70 -14.31 9.98
N LEU A 361 -6.05 -15.42 10.34
CA LEU A 361 -4.81 -15.42 11.09
C LEU A 361 -3.65 -15.74 10.14
N ALA A 362 -2.75 -14.77 9.94
CA ALA A 362 -1.68 -14.80 8.94
C ALA A 362 -0.47 -15.68 9.31
N CYS A 363 -0.56 -16.55 10.34
CA CYS A 363 0.60 -17.28 10.88
C CYS A 363 0.37 -18.80 11.07
N GLY A 364 -0.75 -19.36 10.63
CA GLY A 364 -1.08 -20.78 10.83
C GLY A 364 -1.42 -21.14 12.29
N GLY A 365 -1.55 -20.13 13.16
CA GLY A 365 -2.01 -20.30 14.54
C GLY A 365 -3.52 -20.09 14.70
N LYS A 366 -4.06 -20.51 15.84
CA LYS A 366 -5.42 -20.22 16.30
C LYS A 366 -5.36 -19.33 17.54
N VAL A 367 -6.32 -18.45 17.71
CA VAL A 367 -6.48 -17.66 18.93
C VAL A 367 -7.94 -17.69 19.39
N GLN A 368 -8.12 -17.84 20.70
CA GLN A 368 -9.43 -17.74 21.34
C GLN A 368 -9.46 -16.45 22.17
N VAL A 369 -10.47 -15.63 21.95
CA VAL A 369 -10.63 -14.31 22.57
C VAL A 369 -11.92 -14.28 23.35
N TYR A 370 -11.83 -14.00 24.64
CA TYR A 370 -13.00 -13.79 25.49
C TYR A 370 -13.34 -12.30 25.52
N VAL A 371 -14.59 -11.95 25.23
CA VAL A 371 -15.08 -10.57 25.17
C VAL A 371 -16.16 -10.40 26.23
N GLU A 372 -15.95 -9.45 27.13
CA GLU A 372 -16.88 -9.14 28.21
C GLU A 372 -17.12 -7.64 28.34
N ARG A 373 -18.32 -7.26 28.82
CA ARG A 373 -18.63 -5.87 29.12
C ARG A 373 -17.94 -5.47 30.43
N VAL A 374 -17.30 -4.31 30.43
CA VAL A 374 -16.73 -3.74 31.66
C VAL A 374 -17.86 -3.08 32.46
N GLY A 375 -18.29 -3.78 33.51
CA GLY A 375 -19.43 -3.43 34.37
C GLY A 375 -19.17 -2.28 35.32
#